data_AF-A0A3N0BY89-F1
#
_entry.id   AF-A0A3N0BY89-F1
#
_cell.length_a   1.000
_cell.length_b   1.000
_cell.length_c   1.000
_cell.angle_alpha   90.00
_cell.angle_beta   90.00
_cell.angle_gamma   90.00
#
_symmetry.space_group_name_H-M   'P 1'
#
loop_
_entity.id
_entity.type
_entity.pdbx_description
1 polymer ?
#
loop_
_entity_poly.entity_id
_entity_poly.type
_entity_poly.pdbx_seq_one_letter_code
_entity_poly.pdbx_strand_id
1 'polypeptide(L)'
;MEHPAFNSLKMNGMPTLLKTLNNHVLIEFDKGNFDEWCIYVTKNGNKRYPPLDVEYFYRLQELSKIYSAQKIYNDFLKIYLFADKTIIPNVLKLIDLLSNEYGEHAEEMNIWFTVIYAGMVAEENKEHAVLKKRIKRLGMHQLLVENVSPDFAANFSKGKKWRDLDVIMKALGF
;
A
#
# COMPACT_ATOMS: atom_id res chain seq x y z
N MET A 1 3.26 21.14 -32.64
CA MET A 1 2.23 21.16 -31.59
C MET A 1 2.73 20.21 -30.52
N GLU A 2 3.58 20.71 -29.64
CA GLU A 2 4.36 19.91 -28.69
C GLU A 2 3.59 19.76 -27.38
N HIS A 3 3.54 18.52 -26.89
CA HIS A 3 2.98 18.15 -25.59
C HIS A 3 3.67 18.93 -24.46
N PRO A 4 2.93 19.53 -23.52
CA PRO A 4 3.55 20.00 -22.29
C PRO A 4 3.92 18.77 -21.45
N ALA A 5 5.21 18.63 -21.18
CA ALA A 5 5.74 17.74 -20.17
C ALA A 5 5.03 18.03 -18.84
N PHE A 6 4.43 17.01 -18.24
CA PHE A 6 3.97 17.06 -16.86
C PHE A 6 5.21 17.21 -15.98
N ASN A 7 5.50 18.44 -15.58
CA ASN A 7 6.46 18.75 -14.56
C ASN A 7 6.14 17.93 -13.30
N SER A 8 7.10 17.12 -12.87
CA SER A 8 7.08 16.49 -11.56
C SER A 8 7.01 17.58 -10.49
N LEU A 9 5.83 17.78 -9.91
CA LEU A 9 5.66 18.62 -8.72
C LEU A 9 6.32 17.90 -7.54
N LYS A 10 7.65 18.02 -7.41
CA LYS A 10 8.32 17.90 -6.10
C LYS A 10 8.45 19.30 -5.54
N MET A 11 7.43 19.77 -4.84
CA MET A 11 7.57 20.94 -3.96
C MET A 11 8.19 20.45 -2.65
N ASN A 12 9.43 20.87 -2.41
CA ASN A 12 10.16 20.55 -1.18
C ASN A 12 9.37 21.02 0.07
N GLY A 13 9.04 20.08 0.96
CA GLY A 13 8.59 20.35 2.33
C GLY A 13 7.08 20.46 2.58
N MET A 14 6.22 20.18 1.60
CA MET A 14 4.76 20.14 1.81
C MET A 14 4.21 18.72 1.64
N PRO A 15 3.22 18.31 2.47
CA PRO A 15 2.53 17.05 2.28
C PRO A 15 1.95 16.93 0.86
N THR A 16 2.12 15.76 0.24
CA THR A 16 1.50 15.43 -1.04
C THR A 16 0.20 14.67 -0.77
N LEU A 17 -0.93 15.36 -0.94
CA LEU A 17 -2.25 14.73 -0.82
C LEU A 17 -2.41 13.66 -1.91
N LEU A 18 -2.68 12.43 -1.48
CA LEU A 18 -2.96 11.31 -2.37
C LEU A 18 -4.45 11.16 -2.62
N LYS A 19 -5.24 11.26 -1.55
CA LYS A 19 -6.67 10.97 -1.61
C LYS A 19 -7.45 11.66 -0.50
N THR A 20 -8.66 12.08 -0.84
CA THR A 20 -9.71 12.45 0.11
C THR A 20 -10.87 11.50 -0.07
N LEU A 21 -11.31 10.83 0.99
CA LEU A 21 -12.50 9.97 0.99
C LEU A 21 -13.60 10.61 1.83
N ASN A 22 -14.79 10.71 1.24
CA ASN A 22 -16.02 11.20 1.88
C ASN A 22 -15.86 12.54 2.65
N ASN A 23 -14.90 13.37 2.23
CA ASN A 23 -14.53 14.63 2.85
C ASN A 23 -14.04 14.55 4.31
N HIS A 24 -13.84 13.35 4.87
CA HIS A 24 -13.43 13.17 6.26
C HIS A 24 -12.19 12.28 6.44
N VAL A 25 -11.75 11.55 5.42
CA VAL A 25 -10.46 10.84 5.44
C VAL A 25 -9.51 11.51 4.47
N LEU A 26 -8.30 11.84 4.94
CA LEU A 26 -7.20 12.30 4.10
C LEU A 26 -6.07 11.27 4.15
N ILE A 27 -5.49 10.97 3.00
CA ILE A 27 -4.30 10.12 2.86
C ILE A 27 -3.26 10.93 2.11
N GLU A 28 -2.08 11.10 2.70
CA GLU A 28 -1.01 11.94 2.18
C GLU A 28 0.35 11.28 2.34
N PHE A 29 1.29 11.61 1.44
CA PHE A 29 2.72 11.46 1.75
C PHE A 29 3.20 12.71 2.46
N ASP A 30 4.08 12.54 3.43
CA ASP A 30 4.87 13.62 3.99
C ASP A 30 6.20 13.08 4.52
N LYS A 31 7.07 13.97 4.97
CA LYS A 31 8.31 13.62 5.63
C LYS A 31 8.06 12.77 6.87
N GLY A 32 8.69 11.60 6.90
CA GLY A 32 8.79 10.74 8.07
C GLY A 32 10.11 10.92 8.82
N ASN A 33 10.31 10.06 9.82
CA ASN A 33 11.57 10.01 10.56
C ASN A 33 12.73 9.43 9.74
N PHE A 34 12.42 8.65 8.70
CA PHE A 34 13.39 7.84 7.96
C PHE A 34 13.53 8.25 6.49
N ASP A 35 12.45 8.69 5.86
CA ASP A 35 12.43 9.12 4.46
C ASP A 35 11.30 10.13 4.18
N GLU A 36 11.25 10.61 2.94
CA GLU A 36 10.25 11.57 2.44
C GLU A 36 8.98 10.88 1.90
N TRP A 37 8.77 9.59 2.23
CA TRP A 37 7.68 8.76 1.68
C TRP A 37 6.76 8.19 2.76
N CYS A 38 6.72 8.83 3.94
CA CYS A 38 5.86 8.39 5.03
C CYS A 38 4.40 8.65 4.69
N ILE A 39 3.57 7.61 4.77
CA ILE A 39 2.13 7.69 4.55
C ILE A 39 1.48 8.14 5.84
N TYR A 40 0.62 9.15 5.78
CA TYR A 40 -0.23 9.55 6.89
C TYR A 40 -1.70 9.39 6.53
N VAL A 41 -2.48 8.95 7.53
CA VAL A 41 -3.94 8.91 7.49
C VAL A 41 -4.48 9.87 8.53
N THR A 42 -5.42 10.71 8.12
CA THR A 42 -6.18 11.61 8.98
C THR A 42 -7.65 11.27 8.87
N LYS A 43 -8.34 11.04 9.98
CA LYS A 43 -9.79 10.76 10.01
C LYS A 43 -10.51 11.83 10.83
N ASN A 44 -11.59 12.40 10.30
CA ASN A 44 -12.45 13.39 10.95
C ASN A 44 -11.67 14.61 11.51
N GLY A 45 -10.62 15.04 10.82
CA GLY A 45 -9.77 16.14 11.28
C GLY A 45 -8.94 15.84 12.54
N ASN A 46 -8.91 14.59 13.00
CA ASN A 46 -8.06 14.18 14.12
C ASN A 46 -6.57 14.24 13.76
N LYS A 47 -5.70 14.06 14.74
CA LYS A 47 -4.25 13.99 14.52
C LYS A 47 -3.93 12.91 13.48
N ARG A 48 -3.19 13.31 12.45
CA ARG A 48 -2.66 12.38 11.44
C ARG A 48 -1.75 11.33 12.08
N TYR A 49 -1.77 10.10 11.56
CA TYR A 49 -0.91 9.02 12.04
C TYR A 49 -0.38 8.18 10.88
N PRO A 50 0.83 7.60 11.01
CA PRO A 50 1.36 6.66 10.03
C PRO A 50 0.87 5.23 10.32
N PRO A 51 0.08 4.61 9.42
CA PRO A 51 -0.40 3.24 9.64
C PRO A 51 0.77 2.25 9.61
N LEU A 52 0.76 1.29 10.53
CA LEU A 52 1.74 0.21 10.56
C LEU A 52 1.30 -0.99 9.72
N ASP A 53 2.26 -1.73 9.17
CA ASP A 53 2.00 -2.98 8.42
C ASP A 53 1.07 -3.94 9.19
N VAL A 54 1.32 -4.12 10.49
CA VAL A 54 0.49 -4.97 11.36
C VAL A 54 -0.96 -4.46 11.50
N GLU A 55 -1.18 -3.14 11.50
CA GLU A 55 -2.51 -2.56 11.69
C GLU A 55 -3.42 -2.91 10.51
N TYR A 56 -3.00 -2.59 9.30
CA TYR A 56 -3.82 -2.86 8.13
C TYR A 56 -3.81 -4.35 7.77
N PHE A 57 -2.78 -5.13 8.12
CA PHE A 57 -2.85 -6.60 8.00
C PHE A 57 -3.90 -7.22 8.92
N TYR A 58 -4.04 -6.73 10.16
CA TYR A 58 -5.11 -7.20 11.05
C TYR A 58 -6.48 -6.92 10.43
N ARG A 59 -6.70 -5.70 9.94
CA ARG A 59 -7.97 -5.32 9.30
C ARG A 59 -8.26 -6.14 8.05
N LEU A 60 -7.28 -6.33 7.17
CA LEU A 60 -7.44 -7.13 5.95
C LEU A 60 -7.70 -8.60 6.28
N GLN A 61 -7.12 -9.16 7.34
CA GLN A 61 -7.43 -10.51 7.79
C GLN A 61 -8.87 -10.63 8.31
N GLU A 62 -9.36 -9.66 9.09
CA GLU A 62 -10.77 -9.66 9.53
C GLU A 62 -11.73 -9.55 8.33
N LEU A 63 -11.44 -8.64 7.39
CA LEU A 63 -12.24 -8.47 6.18
C LEU A 63 -12.18 -9.71 5.27
N SER A 64 -11.08 -10.46 5.29
CA SER A 64 -10.96 -11.71 4.53
C SER A 64 -11.95 -12.79 4.98
N LYS A 65 -12.39 -12.77 6.24
CA LYS A 65 -13.41 -13.68 6.77
C LYS A 65 -14.81 -13.37 6.22
N ILE A 66 -15.02 -12.13 5.75
CA ILE A 66 -16.28 -11.63 5.20
C ILE A 66 -16.30 -11.76 3.67
N TYR A 67 -15.23 -11.33 2.99
CA TYR A 67 -15.18 -11.19 1.52
C TYR A 67 -14.33 -12.26 0.81
N SER A 68 -13.80 -13.23 1.54
CA SER A 68 -12.76 -14.18 1.15
C SER A 68 -11.36 -13.56 0.98
N ALA A 69 -10.35 -14.25 1.51
CA ALA A 69 -8.95 -13.85 1.37
C ALA A 69 -8.49 -13.84 -0.10
N GLN A 70 -8.98 -14.80 -0.91
CA GLN A 70 -8.67 -14.88 -2.33
C GLN A 70 -9.15 -13.64 -3.11
N LYS A 71 -10.34 -13.11 -2.81
CA LYS A 71 -10.84 -11.88 -3.45
C LYS A 71 -9.93 -10.70 -3.14
N ILE A 72 -9.64 -10.46 -1.86
CA ILE A 72 -8.79 -9.36 -1.40
C ILE A 72 -7.40 -9.45 -2.03
N TYR A 73 -6.82 -10.66 -2.06
CA TYR A 73 -5.51 -10.88 -2.66
C TYR A 73 -5.53 -10.63 -4.17
N ASN A 74 -6.55 -11.08 -4.90
CA ASN A 74 -6.70 -10.83 -6.33
C ASN A 74 -6.85 -9.33 -6.65
N ASP A 75 -7.63 -8.60 -5.86
CA ASP A 75 -7.80 -7.16 -6.02
C ASP A 75 -6.51 -6.40 -5.70
N PHE A 76 -5.78 -6.82 -4.66
CA PHE A 76 -4.44 -6.33 -4.37
C PHE A 76 -3.47 -6.58 -5.54
N LEU A 77 -3.50 -7.75 -6.18
CA LEU A 77 -2.62 -8.04 -7.33
C LEU A 77 -2.89 -7.11 -8.52
N LYS A 78 -4.15 -6.72 -8.76
CA LYS A 78 -4.50 -5.72 -9.79
C LYS A 78 -3.84 -4.38 -9.51
N ILE A 79 -3.79 -3.96 -8.24
CA ILE A 79 -3.13 -2.71 -7.81
C ILE A 79 -1.60 -2.85 -7.90
N TYR A 80 -1.05 -3.95 -7.39
CA TYR A 80 0.38 -4.27 -7.38
C TYR A 80 1.00 -4.22 -8.77
N LEU A 81 0.28 -4.72 -9.78
CA LEU A 81 0.72 -4.77 -11.17
C LEU A 81 1.14 -3.38 -11.68
N PHE A 82 0.40 -2.34 -11.30
CA PHE A 82 0.61 -0.98 -11.77
C PHE A 82 1.45 -0.11 -10.82
N ALA A 83 1.78 -0.57 -9.62
CA ALA A 83 2.61 0.22 -8.70
C ALA A 83 4.03 0.42 -9.25
N ASP A 84 4.52 1.66 -9.20
CA ASP A 84 5.86 2.05 -9.66
C ASP A 84 6.38 3.20 -8.77
N LYS A 85 7.44 3.91 -9.18
CA LYS A 85 8.09 4.99 -8.44
C LYS A 85 7.25 6.25 -8.28
N THR A 86 6.11 6.37 -8.95
CA THR A 86 5.25 7.56 -8.85
C THR A 86 3.81 7.15 -8.56
N ILE A 87 3.06 8.07 -7.96
CA ILE A 87 1.63 7.90 -7.80
C ILE A 87 0.96 8.10 -9.15
N ILE A 88 0.38 7.01 -9.66
CA ILE A 88 -0.40 6.98 -10.88
C ILE A 88 -1.89 7.22 -10.53
N PRO A 89 -2.52 8.31 -11.01
CA PRO A 89 -3.91 8.63 -10.69
C PRO A 89 -4.91 7.54 -11.10
N ASN A 90 -4.64 6.81 -12.19
CA ASN A 90 -5.50 5.72 -12.64
C ASN A 90 -5.50 4.53 -11.67
N VAL A 91 -4.43 4.31 -10.90
CA VAL A 91 -4.40 3.29 -9.85
C VAL A 91 -5.28 3.70 -8.67
N LEU A 92 -5.31 5.00 -8.32
CA LEU A 92 -6.22 5.50 -7.28
C LEU A 92 -7.69 5.34 -7.68
N LYS A 93 -8.02 5.57 -8.95
CA LYS A 93 -9.36 5.28 -9.52
C LYS A 93 -9.67 3.79 -9.53
N LEU A 94 -8.70 2.95 -9.86
CA LEU A 94 -8.86 1.49 -9.78
C LEU A 94 -9.18 1.07 -8.33
N ILE A 95 -8.50 1.65 -7.35
CA ILE A 95 -8.79 1.40 -5.93
C ILE A 95 -10.23 1.81 -5.58
N ASP A 96 -10.75 2.93 -6.09
CA ASP A 96 -12.15 3.31 -5.90
C ASP A 96 -13.10 2.24 -6.43
N LEU A 97 -12.89 1.80 -7.67
CA LEU A 97 -13.71 0.77 -8.31
C LEU A 97 -13.69 -0.55 -7.53
N LEU A 98 -12.50 -1.05 -7.18
CA LEU A 98 -12.36 -2.31 -6.46
C LEU A 98 -12.98 -2.23 -5.06
N SER A 99 -12.79 -1.10 -4.36
CA SER A 99 -13.26 -0.95 -2.98
C SER A 99 -14.79 -0.88 -2.90
N ASN A 100 -15.47 -0.35 -3.92
CA ASN A 100 -16.93 -0.33 -3.98
C ASN A 100 -17.58 -1.72 -4.00
N GLU A 101 -16.82 -2.77 -4.35
CA GLU A 101 -17.31 -4.16 -4.29
C GLU A 101 -17.38 -4.71 -2.85
N TYR A 102 -16.91 -3.96 -1.85
CA TYR A 102 -16.85 -4.38 -0.44
C TYR A 102 -17.97 -3.76 0.41
N GLY A 103 -19.10 -3.39 -0.18
CA GLY A 103 -20.33 -3.02 0.55
C GLY A 103 -20.12 -1.98 1.66
N GLU A 104 -20.55 -2.29 2.89
CA GLU A 104 -20.39 -1.41 4.05
C GLU A 104 -18.92 -1.15 4.43
N HIS A 105 -18.01 -2.02 4.01
CA HIS A 105 -16.57 -1.91 4.23
C HIS A 105 -15.84 -1.19 3.08
N ALA A 106 -16.55 -0.62 2.10
CA ALA A 106 -15.95 0.01 0.93
C ALA A 106 -14.97 1.15 1.29
N GLU A 107 -15.32 2.04 2.23
CA GLU A 107 -14.41 3.10 2.66
C GLU A 107 -13.15 2.53 3.32
N GLU A 108 -13.31 1.53 4.20
CA GLU A 108 -12.21 0.89 4.89
C GLU A 108 -11.24 0.20 3.93
N MET A 109 -11.77 -0.56 2.96
CA MET A 109 -10.97 -1.20 1.92
C MET A 109 -10.23 -0.17 1.06
N ASN A 110 -10.87 0.95 0.75
CA ASN A 110 -10.25 2.03 -0.02
C ASN A 110 -9.05 2.63 0.72
N ILE A 111 -9.19 2.84 2.03
CA ILE A 111 -8.08 3.30 2.88
C ILE A 111 -6.93 2.29 2.82
N TRP A 112 -7.17 1.01 3.09
CA TRP A 112 -6.09 0.02 3.17
C TRP A 112 -5.43 -0.28 1.83
N PHE A 113 -6.21 -0.32 0.74
CA PHE A 113 -5.66 -0.43 -0.61
C PHE A 113 -4.85 0.81 -1.02
N THR A 114 -5.28 2.01 -0.64
CA THR A 114 -4.50 3.24 -0.89
C THR A 114 -3.22 3.25 -0.06
N VAL A 115 -3.28 2.88 1.22
CA VAL A 115 -2.11 2.80 2.12
C VAL A 115 -1.09 1.80 1.60
N ILE A 116 -1.49 0.58 1.24
CA ILE A 116 -0.52 -0.41 0.74
C ILE A 116 0.01 -0.05 -0.65
N TYR A 117 -0.80 0.58 -1.50
CA TYR A 117 -0.33 1.13 -2.77
C TYR A 117 0.73 2.20 -2.58
N ALA A 118 0.46 3.20 -1.73
CA ALA A 118 1.42 4.23 -1.37
C ALA A 118 2.69 3.63 -0.73
N GLY A 119 2.53 2.60 0.11
CA GLY A 119 3.64 1.83 0.66
C GLY A 119 4.49 1.14 -0.41
N MET A 120 3.89 0.60 -1.47
CA MET A 120 4.64 0.05 -2.60
C MET A 120 5.41 1.12 -3.36
N VAL A 121 4.81 2.29 -3.59
CA VAL A 121 5.48 3.44 -4.22
C VAL A 121 6.68 3.90 -3.37
N ALA A 122 6.53 3.94 -2.05
CA ALA A 122 7.63 4.25 -1.12
C ALA A 122 8.78 3.25 -1.26
N GLU A 123 8.49 1.94 -1.26
CA GLU A 123 9.51 0.89 -1.45
C GLU A 123 10.21 1.01 -2.81
N GLU A 124 9.49 1.38 -3.88
CA GLU A 124 10.08 1.62 -5.22
C GLU A 124 11.11 2.76 -5.21
N ASN A 125 10.89 3.78 -4.38
CA ASN A 125 11.78 4.93 -4.26
C ASN A 125 12.90 4.77 -3.23
N LYS A 126 12.81 3.79 -2.35
CA LYS A 126 13.80 3.58 -1.29
C LYS A 126 15.18 3.28 -1.87
N GLU A 127 16.15 4.12 -1.51
CA GLU A 127 17.52 3.97 -1.96
C GLU A 127 18.09 2.63 -1.48
N HIS A 128 18.84 1.94 -2.35
CA HIS A 128 19.42 0.62 -2.11
C HIS A 128 18.45 -0.54 -1.82
N ALA A 129 17.13 -0.31 -1.77
CA ALA A 129 16.17 -1.39 -1.68
C ALA A 129 16.21 -2.23 -2.97
N VAL A 130 16.57 -3.52 -2.85
CA VAL A 130 16.71 -4.42 -4.00
C VAL A 130 15.36 -5.05 -4.38
N LEU A 131 14.55 -5.40 -3.38
CA LEU A 131 13.29 -6.14 -3.60
C LEU A 131 12.09 -5.22 -3.89
N LYS A 132 12.20 -3.93 -3.56
CA LYS A 132 11.19 -2.91 -3.85
C LYS A 132 9.78 -3.35 -3.42
N LYS A 133 8.75 -3.10 -4.23
CA LYS A 133 7.35 -3.44 -3.91
C LYS A 133 7.11 -4.93 -3.63
N ARG A 134 8.01 -5.84 -4.05
CA ARG A 134 7.86 -7.30 -3.80
C ARG A 134 7.80 -7.63 -2.31
N ILE A 135 8.39 -6.80 -1.44
CA ILE A 135 8.27 -6.94 0.02
C ILE A 135 6.81 -6.84 0.48
N LYS A 136 6.05 -5.87 -0.06
CA LYS A 136 4.63 -5.70 0.27
C LYS A 136 3.80 -6.85 -0.27
N ARG A 137 4.12 -7.36 -1.47
CA ARG A 137 3.48 -8.56 -2.01
C ARG A 137 3.74 -9.82 -1.19
N LEU A 138 4.96 -10.01 -0.70
CA LEU A 138 5.28 -11.14 0.18
C LEU A 138 4.42 -11.10 1.46
N GLY A 139 4.34 -9.94 2.12
CA GLY A 139 3.50 -9.80 3.32
C GLY A 139 2.01 -10.08 3.04
N MET A 140 1.47 -9.57 1.92
CA MET A 140 0.09 -9.83 1.51
C MET A 140 -0.16 -11.30 1.15
N HIS A 141 0.81 -11.96 0.50
CA HIS A 141 0.71 -13.38 0.16
C HIS A 141 0.69 -14.24 1.42
N GLN A 142 1.62 -13.99 2.34
CA GLN A 142 1.66 -14.64 3.63
C GLN A 142 0.34 -14.47 4.39
N LEU A 143 -0.14 -13.22 4.49
CA LEU A 143 -1.39 -12.91 5.20
C LEU A 143 -2.63 -13.60 4.61
N LEU A 144 -2.84 -13.47 3.30
CA LEU A 144 -4.12 -13.82 2.66
C LEU A 144 -4.13 -15.17 1.96
N VAL A 145 -2.96 -15.71 1.60
CA VAL A 145 -2.85 -17.01 0.92
C VAL A 145 -2.34 -18.08 1.87
N GLU A 146 -1.26 -17.80 2.60
CA GLU A 146 -0.72 -18.74 3.60
C GLU A 146 -1.48 -18.68 4.93
N ASN A 147 -2.36 -17.69 5.12
CA ASN A 147 -3.16 -17.47 6.33
C ASN A 147 -2.31 -17.42 7.61
N VAL A 148 -1.12 -16.83 7.53
CA VAL A 148 -0.29 -16.59 8.72
C VAL A 148 -0.77 -15.34 9.46
N SER A 149 -0.34 -15.18 10.72
CA SER A 149 -0.80 -14.06 11.55
C SER A 149 -0.33 -12.70 11.01
N PRO A 150 -1.08 -11.62 11.25
CA PRO A 150 -0.69 -10.26 10.89
C PRO A 150 0.68 -9.87 11.43
N ASP A 151 0.96 -10.20 12.70
CA ASP A 151 2.26 -9.94 13.34
C ASP A 151 3.40 -10.66 12.64
N PHE A 152 3.22 -11.93 12.27
CA PHE A 152 4.24 -12.67 11.56
C PHE A 152 4.50 -12.07 10.18
N ALA A 153 3.44 -11.88 9.37
CA ALA A 153 3.57 -11.34 8.02
C ALA A 153 4.21 -9.94 8.00
N ALA A 154 3.82 -9.06 8.93
CA ALA A 154 4.35 -7.69 9.01
C ALA A 154 5.82 -7.62 9.45
N ASN A 155 6.32 -8.66 10.12
CA ASN A 155 7.68 -8.69 10.66
C ASN A 155 8.60 -9.69 9.96
N PHE A 156 8.08 -10.57 9.10
CA PHE A 156 8.83 -11.69 8.51
C PHE A 156 10.13 -11.25 7.82
N SER A 157 10.10 -10.15 7.07
CA SER A 157 11.25 -9.68 6.31
C SER A 157 12.31 -8.94 7.14
N LYS A 158 12.00 -8.55 8.38
CA LYS A 158 12.90 -7.74 9.21
C LYS A 158 14.19 -8.51 9.52
N GLY A 159 15.33 -7.87 9.24
CA GLY A 159 16.66 -8.43 9.48
C GLY A 159 17.10 -9.55 8.53
N LYS A 160 16.25 -9.99 7.58
CA LYS A 160 16.61 -11.01 6.59
C LYS A 160 17.43 -10.42 5.44
N LYS A 161 18.33 -11.22 4.87
CA LYS A 161 19.07 -10.81 3.66
C LYS A 161 18.14 -10.83 2.46
N TRP A 162 18.28 -9.84 1.59
CA TRP A 162 17.42 -9.71 0.41
C TRP A 162 17.51 -10.93 -0.54
N ARG A 163 18.67 -11.61 -0.59
CA ARG A 163 18.86 -12.81 -1.43
C ARG A 163 18.00 -13.98 -0.98
N ASP A 164 17.87 -14.17 0.34
CA ASP A 164 17.07 -15.25 0.91
C ASP A 164 15.58 -14.99 0.63
N LEU A 165 15.16 -13.73 0.79
CA LEU A 165 13.81 -13.29 0.45
C LEU A 165 13.52 -13.41 -1.05
N ASP A 166 14.48 -13.08 -1.92
CA ASP A 166 14.33 -13.20 -3.37
C ASP A 166 14.09 -14.66 -3.80
N VAL A 167 14.80 -15.61 -3.18
CA VAL A 167 14.60 -17.05 -3.43
C VAL A 167 13.18 -17.47 -3.02
N ILE A 168 12.70 -17.04 -1.84
CA ILE A 168 11.34 -17.33 -1.37
C ILE A 168 10.30 -16.77 -2.35
N MET A 169 10.41 -15.49 -2.71
CA MET A 169 9.46 -14.83 -3.61
C MET A 169 9.41 -15.52 -4.99
N LYS A 170 10.57 -15.89 -5.54
CA LYS A 170 10.65 -16.62 -6.81
C LYS A 170 9.95 -17.98 -6.75
N ALA A 171 10.11 -18.71 -5.64
CA ALA A 171 9.40 -19.98 -5.43
C ALA A 171 7.88 -19.80 -5.33
N LEU A 172 7.42 -18.64 -4.83
CA LEU A 172 6.01 -18.24 -4.81
C LEU A 172 5.51 -17.66 -6.14
N GLY A 173 6.38 -17.55 -7.15
CA GLY A 173 6.05 -17.10 -8.50
C GLY A 173 6.09 -15.59 -8.73
N PHE A 174 6.90 -14.84 -7.97
CA PHE A 174 7.05 -13.38 -8.17
C PHE A 174 8.35 -12.73 -7.69
#